data_AF-A0A1Y0E7P9-F1
#
_entry.id   AF-A0A1Y0E7P9-F1
#
_cell.length_a   1.000
_cell.length_b   1.000
_cell.length_c   1.000
_cell.angle_alpha   90.00
_cell.angle_beta   90.00
_cell.angle_gamma   90.00
#
_symmetry.space_group_name_H-M   'P 1'
#
loop_
_entity.id
_entity.type
_entity.pdbx_description
1 polymer ?
#
loop_
_entity_poly.entity_id
_entity_poly.type
_entity_poly.pdbx_seq_one_letter_code
_entity_poly.pdbx_strand_id
1 'polypeptide(L)'
;MSLLTAANAARLDKILDRKWRFAHGVDTFRNCIAAGRFGKSGQMEVPSVQWDRRKFNRMDGNQQREYQRKLDTMKTVYALFWAGCPHDSYSEVPKMLFDWFNEQHGGGDDRSSAPLRGL
;
A
#
# COMPACT_ATOMS: atom_id res chain seq x y z
N MET A 1 16.21 -12.45 13.82
CA MET A 1 16.51 -12.54 12.37
C MET A 1 15.71 -13.70 11.79
N SER A 2 14.65 -13.45 11.01
CA SER A 2 14.11 -14.52 10.17
C SER A 2 15.06 -14.66 8.98
N LEU A 3 15.70 -15.82 8.83
CA LEU A 3 16.53 -16.11 7.67
C LEU A 3 15.63 -16.10 6.44
N LEU A 4 15.65 -15.01 5.67
CA LEU A 4 15.06 -14.98 4.35
C LEU A 4 15.69 -16.11 3.55
N THR A 5 14.88 -17.06 3.11
CA THR A 5 15.35 -18.09 2.18
C THR A 5 15.90 -17.39 0.92
N ALA A 6 16.90 -17.98 0.25
CA ALA A 6 17.49 -17.39 -0.95
C ALA A 6 16.42 -17.02 -2.01
N ALA A 7 15.34 -17.81 -2.07
CA ALA A 7 14.18 -17.54 -2.92
C ALA A 7 13.39 -16.28 -2.52
N ASN A 8 13.21 -16.02 -1.22
CA ASN A 8 12.53 -14.82 -0.74
C ASN A 8 13.40 -13.57 -0.89
N ALA A 9 14.72 -13.68 -0.71
CA ALA A 9 15.65 -12.59 -0.99
C ALA A 9 15.60 -12.18 -2.48
N ALA A 10 15.68 -13.14 -3.40
CA ALA A 10 15.58 -12.86 -4.84
C ALA A 10 14.24 -12.23 -5.25
N ARG A 11 13.13 -12.64 -4.60
CA ARG A 11 11.81 -12.02 -4.80
C ARG A 11 11.77 -10.58 -4.31
N LEU A 12 12.34 -10.31 -3.14
CA LEU A 12 12.42 -8.96 -2.58
C LEU A 12 13.26 -8.05 -3.49
N ASP A 13 14.45 -8.50 -3.92
CA ASP A 13 15.30 -7.74 -4.84
C ASP A 13 14.55 -7.40 -6.14
N LYS A 14 13.85 -8.39 -6.72
CA LYS A 14 13.02 -8.15 -7.90
C LYS A 14 11.94 -7.10 -7.68
N ILE A 15 11.33 -7.03 -6.50
CA ILE A 15 10.32 -6.00 -6.18
C ILE A 15 11.00 -4.64 -6.00
N LEU A 16 12.11 -4.59 -5.27
CA LEU A 16 12.86 -3.37 -4.97
C LEU A 16 13.40 -2.72 -6.24
N ASP A 17 13.90 -3.51 -7.19
CA ASP A 17 14.55 -3.06 -8.43
C ASP A 17 13.58 -2.92 -9.61
N ARG A 18 12.31 -3.28 -9.42
CA ARG A 18 11.28 -3.05 -10.44
C ARG A 18 11.11 -1.54 -10.65
N LYS A 19 11.06 -1.13 -11.91
CA LYS A 19 10.74 0.25 -12.29
C LYS A 19 9.25 0.52 -12.14
N TRP A 20 8.91 1.57 -11.41
CA TRP A 20 7.57 2.06 -11.18
C TRP A 20 7.47 3.50 -11.66
N ARG A 21 6.28 3.90 -12.12
CA ARG A 21 6.00 5.28 -12.49
C ARG A 21 5.42 6.00 -11.27
N PHE A 22 6.23 6.85 -10.67
CA PHE A 22 5.86 7.74 -9.59
C PHE A 22 5.53 9.14 -10.14
N ALA A 23 5.01 10.03 -9.29
CA ALA A 23 4.66 11.40 -9.67
C ALA A 23 5.85 12.20 -10.23
N HIS A 24 7.06 11.93 -9.74
CA HIS A 24 8.29 12.61 -10.16
C HIS A 24 8.97 11.97 -11.38
N GLY A 25 8.50 10.80 -11.86
CA GLY A 25 9.14 10.08 -12.96
C GLY A 25 9.16 8.56 -12.75
N VAL A 26 9.98 7.87 -13.53
CA VAL A 26 10.18 6.42 -13.41
C VAL A 26 11.36 6.16 -12.49
N ASP A 27 11.13 5.45 -11.39
CA ASP A 27 12.18 5.08 -10.44
C ASP A 27 11.90 3.70 -9.81
N THR A 28 12.80 3.24 -8.94
CA THR A 28 12.67 1.98 -8.21
C THR A 28 12.37 2.24 -6.73
N PHE A 29 11.79 1.26 -6.04
CA PHE A 29 11.59 1.37 -4.59
C PHE A 29 12.93 1.45 -3.85
N ARG A 30 13.96 0.70 -4.32
CA ARG A 30 15.31 0.76 -3.74
C ARG A 30 15.84 2.20 -3.70
N ASN A 31 15.79 2.90 -4.84
CA ASN A 31 16.29 4.26 -4.96
C ASN A 31 15.46 5.25 -4.13
N CYS A 32 14.13 5.15 -4.19
CA CYS A 32 13.25 6.04 -3.43
C CYS A 32 13.44 5.89 -1.92
N ILE A 33 13.61 4.66 -1.42
CA ILE A 33 13.89 4.37 -0.02
C ILE A 33 15.27 4.90 0.37
N ALA A 34 16.31 4.61 -0.42
CA ALA A 34 17.67 5.09 -0.17
C ALA A 34 17.76 6.63 -0.18
N ALA A 35 16.94 7.30 -0.99
CA ALA A 35 16.84 8.75 -1.05
C ALA A 35 15.94 9.36 0.05
N GLY A 36 15.46 8.56 1.02
CA GLY A 36 14.63 9.04 2.12
C GLY A 36 13.27 9.60 1.69
N ARG A 37 12.75 9.18 0.52
CA ARG A 37 11.49 9.70 -0.02
C ARG A 37 10.25 9.11 0.65
N PHE A 38 10.41 8.04 1.41
CA PHE A 38 9.36 7.48 2.26
C PHE A 38 9.68 7.76 3.72
N GLY A 39 8.74 8.40 4.43
CA GLY A 39 8.96 8.85 5.81
C GLY A 39 8.41 7.90 6.87
N LYS A 40 7.32 7.19 6.55
CA LYS A 40 6.68 6.23 7.45
C LYS A 40 6.02 5.10 6.65
N SER A 41 5.72 4.01 7.32
CA SER A 41 4.91 2.92 6.79
C SER A 41 3.61 2.80 7.61
N GLY A 42 2.59 2.18 7.04
CA GLY A 42 1.38 1.87 7.78
C GLY A 42 0.53 0.77 7.13
N GLN A 43 -0.45 0.31 7.89
CA GLN A 43 -1.48 -0.60 7.42
C GLN A 43 -2.81 0.13 7.41
N MET A 44 -3.58 -0.04 6.35
CA MET A 44 -4.91 0.57 6.25
C MET A 44 -5.90 -0.37 5.60
N GLU A 45 -7.17 -0.17 5.91
CA GLU A 45 -8.28 -0.85 5.26
C GLU A 45 -8.81 0.02 4.13
N VAL A 46 -8.78 -0.52 2.92
CA VAL A 46 -9.34 0.13 1.73
C VAL A 46 -10.40 -0.76 1.10
N PRO A 47 -11.40 -0.20 0.40
CA PRO A 47 -12.33 -1.00 -0.36
C PRO A 47 -11.59 -1.96 -1.30
N SER A 48 -12.03 -3.22 -1.34
CA SER A 48 -11.43 -4.24 -2.20
C SER A 48 -11.53 -3.88 -3.69
N VAL A 49 -12.53 -3.07 -4.03
CA VAL A 49 -12.82 -2.57 -5.36
C VAL A 49 -12.99 -1.06 -5.30
N GLN A 50 -12.36 -0.35 -6.24
CA GLN A 50 -12.60 1.08 -6.42
C GLN A 50 -13.93 1.29 -7.15
N TRP A 51 -14.70 2.29 -6.72
CA TRP A 51 -15.95 2.67 -7.38
C TRP A 51 -15.71 3.13 -8.83
N ASP A 52 -16.38 2.47 -9.77
CA ASP A 52 -16.44 2.85 -11.18
C ASP A 52 -17.91 3.04 -11.59
N ARG A 53 -18.30 4.32 -11.70
CA ARG A 53 -19.64 4.72 -12.11
C ARG A 53 -20.02 4.18 -13.50
N ARG A 54 -19.08 4.17 -14.45
CA ARG A 54 -19.36 3.72 -15.82
C ARG A 54 -19.61 2.22 -15.85
N LYS A 55 -18.85 1.46 -15.07
CA LYS A 55 -19.04 0.02 -14.89
C LYS A 55 -20.38 -0.27 -14.22
N PHE A 56 -20.70 0.42 -13.14
CA PHE A 56 -21.96 0.24 -12.41
C PHE A 56 -23.19 0.48 -13.29
N ASN A 57 -23.18 1.57 -14.08
CA ASN A 57 -24.31 1.91 -14.95
C ASN A 57 -24.56 0.90 -16.09
N ARG A 58 -23.58 0.02 -16.38
CA ARG A 58 -23.69 -1.03 -17.42
C ARG A 58 -24.12 -2.38 -16.84
N MET A 59 -24.26 -2.48 -15.52
CA MET A 59 -24.62 -3.71 -14.82
C MET A 59 -26.13 -3.85 -14.67
N ASP A 60 -26.62 -5.09 -14.68
CA ASP A 60 -27.99 -5.40 -14.29
C ASP A 60 -28.18 -5.32 -12.75
N GLY A 61 -29.43 -5.41 -12.28
CA GLY A 61 -29.74 -5.26 -10.86
C GLY A 61 -29.09 -6.32 -9.94
N ASN A 62 -28.81 -7.53 -10.43
CA ASN A 62 -28.11 -8.55 -9.65
C ASN A 62 -26.62 -8.21 -9.53
N GLN A 63 -26.01 -7.83 -10.65
CA GLN A 63 -24.62 -7.41 -10.73
C GLN A 63 -24.34 -6.14 -9.91
N GLN A 64 -25.28 -5.19 -9.89
CA GLN A 64 -25.17 -3.99 -9.05
C GLN A 64 -25.15 -4.35 -7.56
N ARG A 65 -26.00 -5.29 -7.13
CA ARG A 65 -26.00 -5.77 -5.73
C ARG A 65 -24.70 -6.46 -5.36
N GLU A 66 -24.18 -7.33 -6.22
CA GLU A 66 -22.88 -7.96 -5.99
C GLU A 66 -21.73 -6.95 -5.97
N TYR A 67 -21.76 -5.97 -6.88
CA TYR A 67 -20.77 -4.93 -6.94
C TYR A 67 -20.79 -4.08 -5.66
N GLN A 68 -21.98 -3.75 -5.16
CA GLN A 68 -22.13 -3.06 -3.87
C GLN A 68 -21.54 -3.89 -2.72
N ARG A 69 -21.84 -5.19 -2.64
CA ARG A 69 -21.23 -6.07 -1.61
C ARG A 69 -19.70 -6.09 -1.68
N LYS A 70 -19.12 -6.00 -2.89
CA LYS A 70 -17.66 -5.93 -3.08
C LYS A 70 -17.08 -4.58 -2.67
N LEU A 71 -17.79 -3.48 -2.89
CA LEU A 71 -17.39 -2.16 -2.39
C LEU A 71 -17.37 -2.11 -0.87
N ASP A 72 -18.33 -2.79 -0.23
CA ASP A 72 -18.43 -2.86 1.24
C ASP A 72 -17.38 -3.81 1.84
N THR A 73 -16.75 -4.65 1.01
CA THR A 73 -15.67 -5.54 1.44
C THR A 73 -14.36 -4.77 1.51
N MET A 74 -13.85 -4.57 2.73
CA MET A 74 -12.54 -3.97 2.97
C MET A 74 -11.42 -4.99 2.83
N LYS A 75 -10.25 -4.55 2.36
CA LYS A 75 -9.00 -5.31 2.35
C LYS A 75 -7.92 -4.52 3.11
N THR A 76 -7.08 -5.23 3.85
CA THR A 76 -5.88 -4.63 4.43
C THR A 76 -4.83 -4.44 3.35
N VAL A 77 -4.27 -3.24 3.24
CA VAL A 77 -3.13 -2.91 2.38
C VAL A 77 -1.97 -2.40 3.22
N TYR A 78 -0.77 -2.65 2.72
CA TYR A 78 0.47 -2.13 3.28
C TYR A 78 0.90 -0.92 2.46
N ALA A 79 1.22 0.17 3.15
CA ALA A 79 1.46 1.47 2.55
C ALA A 79 2.81 2.04 2.98
N LEU A 80 3.55 2.61 2.02
CA LEU A 80 4.67 3.50 2.28
C LEU A 80 4.28 4.95 1.98
N PHE A 81 4.41 5.83 2.96
CA PHE A 81 3.99 7.23 2.87
C PHE A 81 5.14 8.12 2.43
N TRP A 82 4.87 9.00 1.46
CA TRP A 82 5.85 9.95 0.95
C TRP A 82 6.22 10.97 2.03
N ALA A 83 7.53 11.14 2.26
CA ALA A 83 8.05 12.13 3.19
C ALA A 83 7.68 13.56 2.75
N GLY A 84 7.27 14.40 3.70
CA GLY A 84 6.95 15.80 3.44
C GLY A 84 5.65 16.05 2.66
N CYS A 85 4.81 15.03 2.45
CA CYS A 85 3.51 15.20 1.81
C CYS A 85 2.41 15.46 2.85
N PRO A 86 1.73 16.63 2.84
CA PRO A 86 0.71 16.99 3.84
C PRO A 86 -0.59 16.17 3.71
N HIS A 87 -0.79 15.46 2.61
CA HIS A 87 -1.99 14.65 2.36
C HIS A 87 -1.81 13.16 2.64
N ASP A 88 -0.70 12.77 3.32
CA ASP A 88 -0.38 11.37 3.58
C ASP A 88 -0.47 10.51 2.29
N SER A 89 0.01 11.06 1.17
CA SER A 89 0.08 10.29 -0.08
C SER A 89 0.92 9.05 0.13
N TYR A 90 0.43 7.90 -0.33
CA TYR A 90 1.07 6.62 -0.12
C TYR A 90 1.17 5.81 -1.40
N SER A 91 2.10 4.85 -1.38
CA SER A 91 2.19 3.78 -2.38
C SER A 91 1.78 2.47 -1.74
N GLU A 92 0.81 1.76 -2.32
CA GLU A 92 0.49 0.38 -1.93
C GLU A 92 1.68 -0.52 -2.29
N VAL A 93 2.17 -1.28 -1.31
CA VAL A 93 3.32 -2.18 -1.48
C VAL A 93 3.00 -3.60 -1.05
N PRO A 94 3.68 -4.61 -1.60
CA PRO A 94 3.59 -5.97 -1.08
C PRO A 94 4.08 -6.05 0.36
N LYS A 95 3.45 -6.91 1.17
CA LYS A 95 3.83 -7.14 2.58
C LYS A 95 5.33 -7.38 2.77
N MET A 96 5.95 -8.14 1.87
CA MET A 96 7.38 -8.45 1.92
C MET A 96 8.28 -7.20 1.87
N LEU A 97 7.91 -6.21 1.06
CA LEU A 97 8.63 -4.94 0.99
C LEU A 97 8.36 -4.09 2.22
N PHE A 98 7.12 -4.07 2.72
CA PHE A 98 6.74 -3.39 3.95
C PHE A 98 7.50 -3.91 5.18
N ASP A 99 7.53 -5.24 5.36
CA ASP A 99 8.25 -5.89 6.45
C ASP A 99 9.75 -5.54 6.37
N TRP A 100 10.35 -5.67 5.18
CA TRP A 100 11.75 -5.30 4.96
C TRP A 100 12.03 -3.83 5.27
N PHE A 101 11.17 -2.91 4.82
CA PHE A 101 11.32 -1.48 5.08
C PHE A 101 11.34 -1.19 6.59
N ASN A 102 10.42 -1.80 7.35
CA ASN A 102 10.34 -1.65 8.81
C ASN A 102 11.54 -2.24 9.54
N GLU A 103 12.06 -3.38 9.08
CA GLU A 103 13.30 -3.97 9.63
C GLU A 103 14.50 -3.04 9.42
N GLN A 104 14.59 -2.35 8.28
CA GLN A 104 15.71 -1.47 7.95
C GLN A 104 15.64 -0.10 8.63
N HIS A 105 14.44 0.45 8.85
CA HIS A 105 14.26 1.85 9.32
C HIS A 105 13.85 1.93 10.80
N GLY A 106 13.90 0.82 11.53
CA GLY A 106 13.50 0.73 12.93
C GLY A 106 11.98 0.72 13.04
N GLY A 107 11.41 -0.44 13.39
CA GLY A 107 9.99 -0.61 13.61
C GLY A 107 9.46 0.37 14.65
N GLY A 108 8.93 1.50 14.20
CA GLY A 108 8.10 2.38 14.99
C GLY A 108 6.71 1.77 15.06
N ASP A 109 6.50 0.99 16.10
CA ASP A 109 5.19 0.76 16.70
C ASP A 109 4.54 2.14 16.86
N ASP A 110 3.50 2.44 16.08
CA ASP A 110 2.52 3.42 16.54
C ASP A 110 1.12 2.90 16.22
N ARG A 111 0.48 2.44 17.29
CA ARG A 111 -0.91 2.07 17.37
C ARG A 111 -1.76 3.32 17.18
N SER A 112 -1.89 3.83 15.97
CA SER A 112 -2.97 4.77 15.64
C SER A 112 -4.23 4.00 15.24
N SER A 113 -4.72 3.14 16.15
CA SER A 113 -6.14 2.84 16.25
C SER A 113 -6.81 4.01 16.96
N ALA A 114 -6.92 5.14 16.27
CA ALA A 114 -7.84 6.19 16.67
C ALA A 114 -9.17 5.90 15.97
N PRO A 115 -10.26 5.53 16.67
CA PRO A 115 -11.56 5.65 16.06
C PRO A 115 -11.75 7.11 15.72
N LEU A 116 -12.06 7.42 14.46
CA LEU A 116 -12.66 8.70 14.08
C LEU A 116 -14.02 8.79 14.81
N ARG A 117 -14.00 9.17 16.08
CA ARG A 117 -15.19 9.66 16.78
C ARG A 117 -15.39 11.08 16.27
N GLY A 118 -16.42 11.23 15.45
CA GLY A 118 -16.99 12.53 15.15
C GLY A 118 -17.44 13.23 16.42
N LEU A 119 -17.15 14.51 16.49
CA LEU A 119 -18.09 15.64 16.56
C LEU A 119 -17.26 16.93 16.62
#